data_AF-A0A9X2MAN1-F1
#
_entry.id   AF-A0A9X2MAN1-F1
#
_cell.length_a   1.000
_cell.length_b   1.000
_cell.length_c   1.000
_cell.angle_alpha   90.00
_cell.angle_beta   90.00
_cell.angle_gamma   90.00
#
_symmetry.space_group_name_H-M   'P 1'
#
loop_
_entity.id
_entity.type
_entity.pdbx_description
1 polymer ?
#
loop_
_entity_poly.entity_id
_entity_poly.type
_entity_poly.pdbx_seq_one_letter_code
_entity_poly.pdbx_strand_id
1 'polypeptide(L)'
;FKVYQLKNIDKLDEIEDFKEKIIDIKNRIEESKEIDSLLKAMNGEYISAGPSGVITRGRDDILPTGRNFYTLDPYRIPTKVSYEVGRRLGDKVIEKYLEETGTYPENFAIYWMCNDILWSDGEGMAQLLYLIGTRPTWSKNGRVNGFEIIPLEELNRPRIDVTVRISGILRDNFSNCVDLLDGAIEAVSRLDEPIDKNYIRKHTLENNSSSRIFGTRPGTYLSGINMMVYSSAWKEKNDFLDVFTYYNGYSYGKNKYGQEAYSELNDSLKTIDITYNKAISDEHDLLGCCAYFGAHGGLTAAAKQVSTKEVKTYYGDTREVSSVEVRTLSEEIRRVVRGKLLNPKWIEGQKRHGYKGASDISKRIGRVYGWDATTDEVDDWIFDEITNTFVLDDENRKFFEENNPWALEEISRRLIEAYERNLWEADEDIIEELKDYYIEMEGWIEEGMGDIEGDFQGGSIDIIDLNEIESFREKLYKIKS
;
A
#
# COMPACT_ATOMS: atom_id res chain seq x y z
N PHE A 1 -17.08 9.79 -37.63
CA PHE A 1 -17.77 8.60 -37.12
C PHE A 1 -16.77 7.45 -37.05
N LYS A 2 -16.44 6.94 -35.85
CA LYS A 2 -15.68 5.70 -35.74
C LYS A 2 -16.62 4.56 -36.12
N VAL A 3 -16.33 3.89 -37.24
CA VAL A 3 -17.03 2.66 -37.61
C VAL A 3 -16.37 1.54 -36.81
N TYR A 4 -17.11 0.97 -35.86
CA TYR A 4 -16.67 -0.19 -35.11
C TYR A 4 -16.99 -1.45 -35.92
N GLN A 5 -15.99 -2.29 -36.14
CA GLN A 5 -16.14 -3.57 -36.82
C GLN A 5 -16.07 -4.67 -35.77
N LEU A 6 -17.13 -5.48 -35.66
CA LEU A 6 -17.17 -6.63 -34.75
C LEU A 6 -16.15 -7.67 -35.22
N LYS A 7 -15.18 -8.00 -34.37
CA LYS A 7 -14.10 -8.94 -34.72
C LYS A 7 -14.49 -10.42 -34.59
N ASN A 8 -15.44 -10.75 -33.69
CA ASN A 8 -15.81 -12.12 -33.36
C ASN A 8 -17.34 -12.27 -33.31
N ILE A 9 -17.98 -12.37 -34.48
CA ILE A 9 -19.46 -12.43 -34.57
C ILE A 9 -20.04 -13.70 -33.95
N ASP A 10 -19.28 -14.79 -33.92
CA ASP A 10 -19.73 -16.06 -33.34
C ASP A 10 -19.80 -16.02 -31.79
N LYS A 11 -19.22 -14.98 -31.17
CA LYS A 11 -19.31 -14.71 -29.74
C LYS A 11 -20.44 -13.75 -29.39
N LEU A 12 -21.24 -13.31 -30.37
CA LEU A 12 -22.35 -12.40 -30.11
C LEU A 12 -23.40 -13.04 -29.21
N ASP A 13 -23.63 -14.35 -29.34
CA ASP A 13 -24.54 -15.11 -28.49
C ASP A 13 -24.07 -15.11 -27.02
N GLU A 14 -22.76 -15.19 -26.77
CA GLU A 14 -22.19 -15.05 -25.41
C GLU A 14 -22.42 -13.64 -24.83
N ILE A 15 -22.48 -12.61 -25.68
CA ILE A 15 -22.76 -11.22 -25.26
C ILE A 15 -24.25 -11.00 -25.02
N GLU A 16 -25.13 -11.67 -25.77
CA GLU A 16 -26.58 -11.54 -25.63
C GLU A 16 -27.03 -11.94 -24.22
N ASP A 17 -26.40 -12.95 -23.60
CA ASP A 17 -26.62 -13.36 -22.21
C ASP A 17 -26.30 -12.23 -21.20
N PHE A 18 -25.39 -11.31 -21.53
CA PHE A 18 -25.02 -10.17 -20.68
C PHE A 18 -25.64 -8.84 -21.11
N LYS A 19 -26.35 -8.80 -22.24
CA LYS A 19 -26.84 -7.57 -22.85
C LYS A 19 -27.73 -6.76 -21.92
N GLU A 20 -28.68 -7.41 -21.25
CA GLU A 20 -29.57 -6.73 -20.29
C GLU A 20 -28.76 -6.10 -19.15
N LYS A 21 -27.77 -6.84 -18.61
CA LYS A 21 -26.89 -6.33 -17.56
C LYS A 21 -26.03 -5.15 -18.05
N ILE A 22 -25.50 -5.22 -19.27
CA ILE A 22 -24.71 -4.14 -19.86
C ILE A 22 -25.55 -2.88 -20.05
N ILE A 23 -26.78 -3.02 -20.55
CA ILE A 23 -27.72 -1.89 -20.73
C ILE A 23 -28.09 -1.29 -19.37
N ASP A 24 -28.38 -2.13 -18.37
CA ASP A 24 -28.68 -1.67 -17.01
C ASP A 24 -27.50 -0.88 -16.39
N ILE A 25 -26.27 -1.41 -16.47
CA ILE A 25 -25.07 -0.71 -16.00
C ILE A 25 -24.90 0.62 -16.72
N LYS A 26 -25.02 0.64 -18.06
CA LYS A 26 -24.94 1.87 -18.86
C LYS A 26 -25.95 2.91 -18.38
N ASN A 27 -27.21 2.51 -18.19
CA ASN A 27 -28.26 3.41 -17.73
C ASN A 27 -27.94 3.97 -16.34
N ARG A 28 -27.49 3.13 -15.40
CA ARG A 28 -27.09 3.59 -14.06
C ARG A 28 -25.86 4.49 -14.06
N ILE A 29 -24.94 4.33 -15.02
CA ILE A 29 -23.84 5.30 -15.22
C ILE A 29 -24.42 6.64 -15.68
N GLU A 30 -25.29 6.64 -16.70
CA GLU A 30 -25.90 7.86 -17.25
C GLU A 30 -26.85 8.57 -16.25
N GLU A 31 -27.42 7.85 -15.29
CA GLU A 31 -28.27 8.38 -14.22
C GLU A 31 -27.48 9.00 -13.05
N SER A 32 -26.15 8.97 -13.09
CA SER A 32 -25.29 9.52 -12.04
C SER A 32 -25.41 11.04 -11.92
N LYS A 33 -25.68 11.53 -10.71
CA LYS A 33 -26.09 12.92 -10.45
C LYS A 33 -25.27 13.60 -9.36
N GLU A 34 -23.94 13.61 -9.55
CA GLU A 34 -23.00 14.09 -8.54
C GLU A 34 -23.19 15.57 -8.16
N ILE A 35 -23.29 16.46 -9.16
CA ILE A 35 -23.49 17.91 -8.94
C ILE A 35 -24.88 18.19 -8.35
N ASP A 36 -25.92 17.57 -8.88
CA ASP A 36 -27.29 17.76 -8.36
C ASP A 36 -27.38 17.33 -6.89
N SER A 37 -26.77 16.20 -6.53
CA SER A 37 -26.72 15.72 -5.15
C SER A 37 -25.94 16.66 -4.24
N LEU A 38 -24.86 17.28 -4.72
CA LEU A 38 -24.16 18.33 -3.97
C LEU A 38 -25.08 19.53 -3.71
N LEU A 39 -25.80 20.02 -4.73
CA LEU A 39 -26.72 21.16 -4.60
C LEU A 39 -27.86 20.86 -3.61
N LYS A 40 -28.42 19.64 -3.66
CA LYS A 40 -29.42 19.17 -2.68
C LYS A 40 -28.86 19.16 -1.26
N ALA A 41 -27.65 18.66 -1.07
CA ALA A 41 -27.02 18.61 0.25
C ALA A 41 -26.82 20.02 0.82
N MET A 42 -26.43 20.99 -0.03
CA MET A 42 -26.31 22.40 0.35
C MET A 42 -27.65 23.03 0.74
N ASN A 43 -28.76 22.54 0.17
CA ASN A 43 -30.12 22.93 0.57
C ASN A 43 -30.62 22.20 1.84
N GLY A 44 -29.80 21.37 2.48
CA GLY A 44 -30.20 20.57 3.64
C GLY A 44 -31.16 19.43 3.28
N GLU A 45 -31.24 19.03 2.01
CA GLU A 45 -32.07 17.92 1.57
C GLU A 45 -31.41 16.56 1.85
N TYR A 46 -32.25 15.52 1.94
CA TYR A 46 -31.78 14.16 2.11
C TYR A 46 -31.12 13.62 0.83
N ILE A 47 -29.90 13.10 0.98
CA ILE A 47 -29.16 12.41 -0.09
C ILE A 47 -29.34 10.90 0.08
N SER A 48 -29.77 10.23 -0.99
CA SER A 48 -29.99 8.79 -0.98
C SER A 48 -28.71 8.03 -0.63
N ALA A 49 -28.82 7.07 0.29
CA ALA A 49 -27.72 6.21 0.66
C ALA A 49 -27.48 5.11 -0.39
N GLY A 50 -26.25 4.63 -0.49
CA GLY A 50 -25.88 3.55 -1.40
C GLY A 50 -24.62 2.80 -0.94
N PRO A 51 -24.39 1.56 -1.39
CA PRO A 51 -23.15 0.88 -1.08
C PRO A 51 -21.95 1.55 -1.77
N SER A 52 -20.78 1.42 -1.16
CA SER A 52 -19.48 1.69 -1.79
C SER A 52 -18.78 0.39 -2.20
N GLY A 53 -17.78 0.51 -3.06
CA GLY A 53 -17.04 -0.64 -3.57
C GLY A 53 -16.28 -0.31 -4.85
N VAL A 54 -15.77 -1.36 -5.48
CA VAL A 54 -14.95 -1.28 -6.68
C VAL A 54 -15.70 -1.97 -7.82
N ILE A 55 -16.00 -1.25 -8.90
CA ILE A 55 -16.86 -1.77 -9.97
C ILE A 55 -16.23 -2.98 -10.68
N THR A 56 -14.90 -2.96 -10.89
CA THR A 56 -14.14 -4.08 -11.48
C THR A 56 -14.09 -5.32 -10.58
N ARG A 57 -14.44 -5.17 -9.30
CA ARG A 57 -14.63 -6.27 -8.34
C ARG A 57 -16.06 -6.80 -8.32
N GLY A 58 -16.82 -6.56 -9.38
CA GLY A 58 -18.21 -7.03 -9.53
C GLY A 58 -19.22 -6.28 -8.68
N ARG A 59 -18.84 -5.11 -8.13
CA ARG A 59 -19.74 -4.25 -7.33
C ARG A 59 -20.41 -3.21 -8.21
N ASP A 60 -21.18 -3.65 -9.20
CA ASP A 60 -21.95 -2.73 -10.04
C ASP A 60 -23.13 -2.10 -9.27
N ASP A 61 -23.52 -2.64 -8.12
CA ASP A 61 -24.51 -2.09 -7.17
C ASP A 61 -24.15 -0.69 -6.61
N ILE A 62 -22.90 -0.25 -6.80
CA ILE A 62 -22.44 1.10 -6.42
C ILE A 62 -22.95 2.20 -7.36
N LEU A 63 -23.50 1.85 -8.52
CA LEU A 63 -24.12 2.80 -9.44
C LEU A 63 -25.62 2.98 -9.15
N PRO A 64 -26.20 4.17 -9.38
CA PRO A 64 -25.55 5.42 -9.84
C PRO A 64 -24.68 6.10 -8.76
N THR A 65 -23.76 6.98 -9.19
CA THR A 65 -23.00 7.85 -8.27
C THR A 65 -23.80 9.12 -7.89
N GLY A 66 -23.25 9.94 -6.98
CA GLY A 66 -23.99 11.04 -6.35
C GLY A 66 -24.85 10.58 -5.16
N ARG A 67 -24.46 9.49 -4.49
CA ARG A 67 -25.12 8.94 -3.29
C ARG A 67 -24.29 9.16 -2.04
N ASN A 68 -24.94 9.21 -0.88
CA ASN A 68 -24.27 9.19 0.41
C ASN A 68 -23.87 7.75 0.75
N PHE A 69 -22.66 7.36 0.33
CA PHE A 69 -22.29 5.96 0.39
C PHE A 69 -22.07 5.46 1.82
N TYR A 70 -22.37 4.18 2.06
CA TYR A 70 -21.96 3.43 3.25
C TYR A 70 -20.99 2.32 2.86
N THR A 71 -20.30 1.76 3.84
CA THR A 71 -19.32 0.69 3.64
C THR A 71 -19.98 -0.68 3.66
N LEU A 72 -19.92 -1.39 4.78
CA LEU A 72 -20.42 -2.75 4.95
C LEU A 72 -20.60 -3.10 6.44
N ASP A 73 -21.26 -4.23 6.72
CA ASP A 73 -21.35 -4.80 8.07
C ASP A 73 -20.02 -5.49 8.43
N PRO A 74 -19.22 -4.95 9.37
CA PRO A 74 -17.89 -5.47 9.65
C PRO A 74 -17.91 -6.89 10.24
N TYR A 75 -19.06 -7.36 10.74
CA TYR A 75 -19.23 -8.72 11.25
C TYR A 75 -19.50 -9.76 10.15
N ARG A 76 -19.54 -9.37 8.88
CA ARG A 76 -19.65 -10.31 7.74
C ARG A 76 -18.30 -10.60 7.09
N ILE A 77 -17.22 -10.10 7.68
CA ILE A 77 -15.86 -10.15 7.13
C ILE A 77 -15.00 -11.12 7.98
N PRO A 78 -14.24 -12.03 7.35
CA PRO A 78 -14.19 -12.28 5.91
C PRO A 78 -15.42 -13.06 5.42
N THR A 79 -15.75 -12.91 4.13
CA THR A 79 -16.73 -13.77 3.47
C THR A 79 -16.14 -15.15 3.18
N LYS A 80 -16.97 -16.13 2.83
CA LYS A 80 -16.49 -17.46 2.42
C LYS A 80 -15.65 -17.41 1.14
N VAL A 81 -16.01 -16.52 0.21
CA VAL A 81 -15.28 -16.35 -1.05
C VAL A 81 -13.93 -15.71 -0.79
N SER A 82 -13.87 -14.63 0.00
CA SER A 82 -12.60 -14.01 0.36
C SER A 82 -11.73 -14.92 1.22
N TYR A 83 -12.32 -15.85 2.00
CA TYR A 83 -11.57 -16.91 2.67
C TYR A 83 -10.82 -17.83 1.69
N GLU A 84 -11.50 -18.31 0.64
CA GLU A 84 -10.85 -19.17 -0.37
C GLU A 84 -9.76 -18.42 -1.14
N VAL A 85 -9.97 -17.14 -1.46
CA VAL A 85 -8.94 -16.31 -2.09
C VAL A 85 -7.74 -16.10 -1.16
N GLY A 86 -7.98 -15.77 0.12
CA GLY A 86 -6.93 -15.63 1.14
C GLY A 86 -6.14 -16.92 1.36
N ARG A 87 -6.82 -18.08 1.32
CA ARG A 87 -6.17 -19.41 1.37
C ARG A 87 -5.19 -19.60 0.21
N ARG A 88 -5.64 -19.34 -1.02
CA ARG A 88 -4.79 -19.46 -2.22
C ARG A 88 -3.62 -18.49 -2.21
N LEU A 89 -3.82 -17.26 -1.73
CA LEU A 89 -2.73 -16.30 -1.53
C LEU A 89 -1.70 -16.81 -0.51
N GLY A 90 -2.17 -17.38 0.61
CA GLY A 90 -1.28 -17.98 1.61
C GLY A 90 -0.47 -19.14 1.05
N ASP A 91 -1.10 -20.03 0.27
CA ASP A 91 -0.41 -21.12 -0.43
C ASP A 91 0.65 -20.58 -1.40
N LYS A 92 0.31 -19.57 -2.22
CA LYS A 92 1.21 -18.98 -3.22
C LYS A 92 2.41 -18.26 -2.60
N VAL A 93 2.21 -17.55 -1.49
CA VAL A 93 3.32 -16.92 -0.75
C VAL A 93 4.28 -17.99 -0.21
N ILE A 94 3.76 -19.07 0.36
CA ILE A 94 4.58 -20.16 0.90
C ILE A 94 5.32 -20.90 -0.21
N GLU A 95 4.63 -21.22 -1.32
CA GLU A 95 5.22 -21.86 -2.51
C GLU A 95 6.39 -21.04 -3.05
N LYS A 96 6.19 -19.74 -3.29
CA LYS A 96 7.25 -18.85 -3.78
C LYS A 96 8.45 -18.79 -2.84
N TYR A 97 8.22 -18.66 -1.53
CA TYR A 97 9.31 -18.63 -0.55
C TYR A 97 10.07 -19.96 -0.48
N LEU A 98 9.37 -21.10 -0.56
CA LEU A 98 9.98 -22.42 -0.59
C LEU A 98 10.81 -22.64 -1.86
N GLU A 99 10.33 -22.19 -3.02
CA GLU A 99 11.06 -22.26 -4.28
C GLU A 99 12.38 -21.47 -4.23
N GLU A 100 12.38 -20.30 -3.58
CA GLU A 100 13.54 -19.43 -3.49
C GLU A 100 14.53 -19.82 -2.38
N THR A 101 14.05 -20.38 -1.26
CA THR A 101 14.88 -20.58 -0.05
C THR A 101 15.01 -22.04 0.39
N GLY A 102 14.14 -22.94 -0.09
CA GLY A 102 14.09 -24.34 0.33
C GLY A 102 13.53 -24.57 1.74
N THR A 103 13.04 -23.53 2.43
CA THR A 103 12.48 -23.61 3.80
C THR A 103 11.16 -22.88 3.93
N TYR A 104 10.37 -23.18 4.96
CA TYR A 104 9.15 -22.41 5.24
C TYR A 104 9.53 -21.05 5.86
N PRO A 105 8.82 -19.95 5.52
CA PRO A 105 9.02 -18.70 6.23
C PRO A 105 8.53 -18.86 7.67
N GLU A 106 9.27 -18.36 8.65
CA GLU A 106 8.87 -18.41 10.04
C GLU A 106 7.89 -17.27 10.38
N ASN A 107 8.09 -16.07 9.81
CA ASN A 107 7.23 -14.91 10.05
C ASN A 107 6.88 -14.13 8.77
N PHE A 108 5.58 -13.99 8.53
CA PHE A 108 4.98 -13.22 7.44
C PHE A 108 4.47 -11.87 7.94
N ALA A 109 5.03 -10.78 7.42
CA ALA A 109 4.66 -9.43 7.81
C ALA A 109 3.82 -8.73 6.74
N ILE A 110 2.72 -8.08 7.14
CA ILE A 110 1.80 -7.41 6.22
C ILE A 110 1.43 -6.01 6.71
N TYR A 111 1.35 -5.07 5.78
CA TYR A 111 0.60 -3.83 6.01
C TYR A 111 -0.89 -4.08 5.77
N TRP A 112 -1.64 -4.33 6.85
CA TRP A 112 -3.07 -4.62 6.76
C TRP A 112 -3.90 -3.32 6.73
N MET A 113 -4.45 -3.05 5.55
CA MET A 113 -5.17 -1.82 5.25
C MET A 113 -6.68 -2.02 5.25
N CYS A 114 -7.41 -0.94 5.56
CA CYS A 114 -8.88 -0.90 5.52
C CYS A 114 -9.46 -1.28 4.14
N ASN A 115 -8.75 -1.00 3.05
CA ASN A 115 -9.17 -1.36 1.70
C ASN A 115 -9.26 -2.89 1.49
N ASP A 116 -8.51 -3.70 2.23
CA ASP A 116 -8.63 -5.16 2.20
C ASP A 116 -10.05 -5.59 2.57
N ILE A 117 -10.60 -4.96 3.61
CA ILE A 117 -11.96 -5.22 4.08
C ILE A 117 -12.98 -4.61 3.12
N LEU A 118 -12.80 -3.33 2.76
CA LEU A 118 -13.79 -2.58 1.99
C LEU A 118 -13.89 -2.98 0.52
N TRP A 119 -12.79 -3.38 -0.10
CA TRP A 119 -12.72 -3.63 -1.55
C TRP A 119 -12.61 -5.11 -1.91
N SER A 120 -12.14 -5.95 -0.98
CA SER A 120 -11.96 -7.38 -1.19
C SER A 120 -12.65 -8.26 -0.15
N ASP A 121 -13.58 -7.71 0.63
CA ASP A 121 -14.36 -8.47 1.62
C ASP A 121 -13.49 -9.26 2.62
N GLY A 122 -12.26 -8.81 2.90
CA GLY A 122 -11.34 -9.40 3.88
C GLY A 122 -10.42 -10.52 3.36
N GLU A 123 -9.96 -10.47 2.11
CA GLU A 123 -8.99 -11.45 1.57
C GLU A 123 -7.68 -11.52 2.37
N GLY A 124 -7.10 -10.39 2.78
CA GLY A 124 -5.89 -10.31 3.57
C GLY A 124 -6.09 -10.77 5.01
N MET A 125 -7.25 -10.45 5.60
CA MET A 125 -7.69 -11.04 6.87
C MET A 125 -7.74 -12.56 6.80
N ALA A 126 -8.33 -13.09 5.74
CA ALA A 126 -8.40 -14.53 5.49
C ALA A 126 -7.03 -15.16 5.26
N GLN A 127 -6.15 -14.48 4.52
CA GLN A 127 -4.77 -14.92 4.31
C GLN A 127 -4.04 -15.05 5.66
N LEU A 128 -4.16 -14.06 6.53
CA LEU A 128 -3.58 -14.09 7.88
C LEU A 128 -4.13 -15.26 8.70
N LEU A 129 -5.46 -15.43 8.77
CA LEU A 129 -6.09 -16.55 9.48
C LEU A 129 -5.61 -17.91 8.95
N TYR A 130 -5.51 -18.05 7.63
CA TYR A 130 -5.05 -19.29 7.02
C TYR A 130 -3.57 -19.57 7.31
N LEU A 131 -2.69 -18.57 7.21
CA LEU A 131 -1.24 -18.73 7.48
C LEU A 131 -0.98 -19.25 8.90
N ILE A 132 -1.70 -18.73 9.90
CA ILE A 132 -1.63 -19.21 11.29
C ILE A 132 -2.35 -20.56 11.51
N GLY A 133 -3.02 -21.09 10.49
CA GLY A 133 -3.69 -22.40 10.51
C GLY A 133 -5.07 -22.37 11.18
N THR A 134 -5.84 -21.33 10.91
CA THR A 134 -7.23 -21.18 11.38
C THR A 134 -8.17 -20.89 10.21
N ARG A 135 -9.46 -21.17 10.39
CA ARG A 135 -10.51 -20.78 9.44
C ARG A 135 -11.67 -20.10 10.17
N PRO A 136 -12.28 -19.05 9.60
CA PRO A 136 -13.41 -18.38 10.23
C PRO A 136 -14.63 -19.28 10.31
N THR A 137 -15.50 -19.06 11.29
CA THR A 137 -16.81 -19.71 11.39
C THR A 137 -17.93 -18.72 11.12
N TRP A 138 -18.96 -19.15 10.39
CA TRP A 138 -20.10 -18.30 10.01
C TRP A 138 -21.40 -18.83 10.60
N SER A 139 -22.19 -17.90 11.13
CA SER A 139 -23.59 -18.14 11.48
C SER A 139 -24.45 -18.33 10.23
N LYS A 140 -25.66 -18.88 10.40
CA LYS A 140 -26.63 -19.08 9.30
C LYS A 140 -26.98 -17.79 8.54
N ASN A 141 -26.86 -16.64 9.18
CA ASN A 141 -27.10 -15.31 8.58
C ASN A 141 -25.86 -14.70 7.90
N GLY A 142 -24.77 -15.46 7.77
CA GLY A 142 -23.53 -15.03 7.11
C GLY A 142 -22.59 -14.19 7.98
N ARG A 143 -22.94 -13.90 9.25
CA ARG A 143 -22.04 -13.20 10.17
C ARG A 143 -20.96 -14.14 10.68
N VAL A 144 -19.72 -13.66 10.70
CA VAL A 144 -18.60 -14.31 11.36
C VAL A 144 -18.84 -14.31 12.87
N ASN A 145 -18.73 -15.47 13.50
CA ASN A 145 -19.00 -15.66 14.92
C ASN A 145 -17.82 -16.29 15.69
N GLY A 146 -16.69 -16.50 15.02
CA GLY A 146 -15.50 -17.10 15.62
C GLY A 146 -14.55 -17.62 14.55
N PHE A 147 -13.67 -18.52 14.99
CA PHE A 147 -12.74 -19.27 14.17
C PHE A 147 -12.61 -20.69 14.74
N GLU A 148 -12.15 -21.61 13.91
CA GLU A 148 -11.71 -22.94 14.31
C GLU A 148 -10.25 -23.14 13.91
N ILE A 149 -9.51 -23.91 14.70
CA ILE A 149 -8.11 -24.24 14.45
C ILE A 149 -8.06 -25.44 13.52
N ILE A 150 -7.33 -25.32 12.42
CA ILE A 150 -7.08 -26.41 11.48
C ILE A 150 -6.03 -27.34 12.12
N PRO A 151 -6.30 -28.65 12.28
CA PRO A 151 -5.32 -29.61 12.78
C PRO A 151 -4.06 -29.65 11.89
N LEU A 152 -2.88 -29.91 12.47
CA LEU A 152 -1.62 -29.94 11.71
C LEU A 152 -1.64 -30.99 10.58
N GLU A 153 -2.32 -32.11 10.79
CA GLU A 153 -2.48 -33.18 9.80
C GLU A 153 -3.29 -32.71 8.59
N GLU A 154 -4.28 -31.83 8.80
CA GLU A 154 -5.04 -31.21 7.72
C GLU A 154 -4.27 -30.05 7.09
N LEU A 155 -3.57 -29.25 7.90
CA LEU A 155 -2.80 -28.08 7.45
C LEU A 155 -1.60 -28.49 6.58
N ASN A 156 -0.97 -29.63 6.89
CA ASN A 156 0.15 -30.22 6.16
C ASN A 156 1.37 -29.29 5.96
N ARG A 157 1.59 -28.38 6.90
CA ARG A 157 2.76 -27.46 6.99
C ARG A 157 2.85 -26.89 8.41
N PRO A 158 3.97 -26.24 8.78
CA PRO A 158 4.01 -25.43 9.99
C PRO A 158 2.99 -24.29 9.97
N ARG A 159 2.58 -23.86 11.16
CA ARG A 159 1.85 -22.60 11.36
C ARG A 159 2.85 -21.45 11.27
N ILE A 160 2.60 -20.54 10.33
CA ILE A 160 3.47 -19.40 10.04
C ILE A 160 3.13 -18.29 11.03
N ASP A 161 4.12 -17.69 11.68
CA ASP A 161 3.92 -16.51 12.51
C ASP A 161 3.59 -15.29 11.65
N VAL A 162 2.94 -14.28 12.23
CA VAL A 162 2.50 -13.12 11.48
C VAL A 162 2.85 -11.83 12.21
N THR A 163 3.33 -10.83 11.50
CA THR A 163 3.52 -9.47 12.03
C THR A 163 2.65 -8.49 11.27
N VAL A 164 1.65 -7.93 11.94
CA VAL A 164 0.58 -7.19 11.27
C VAL A 164 0.67 -5.73 11.64
N ARG A 165 1.03 -4.89 10.67
CA ARG A 165 0.95 -3.44 10.81
C ARG A 165 -0.42 -2.99 10.30
N ILE A 166 -1.33 -2.55 11.17
CA ILE A 166 -2.67 -2.07 10.77
C ILE A 166 -2.68 -0.59 10.37
N SER A 167 -3.56 -0.21 9.45
CA SER A 167 -3.85 1.21 9.20
C SER A 167 -4.73 1.80 10.32
N GLY A 168 -4.59 3.11 10.60
CA GLY A 168 -5.45 3.80 11.57
C GLY A 168 -6.93 3.73 11.19
N ILE A 169 -7.25 3.79 9.89
CA ILE A 169 -8.63 3.63 9.40
C ILE A 169 -9.16 2.22 9.71
N LEU A 170 -8.34 1.18 9.56
CA LEU A 170 -8.72 -0.20 9.91
C LEU A 170 -8.97 -0.34 11.42
N ARG A 171 -8.06 0.21 12.24
CA ARG A 171 -8.20 0.28 13.71
C ARG A 171 -9.54 0.89 14.12
N ASP A 172 -9.91 2.01 13.50
CA ASP A 172 -11.06 2.81 13.94
C ASP A 172 -12.40 2.24 13.47
N ASN A 173 -12.43 1.55 12.33
CA ASN A 173 -13.68 1.10 11.70
C ASN A 173 -13.92 -0.41 11.82
N PHE A 174 -12.88 -1.21 12.06
CA PHE A 174 -12.91 -2.68 11.97
C PHE A 174 -12.22 -3.35 13.16
N SER A 175 -12.37 -2.80 14.37
CA SER A 175 -11.78 -3.35 15.59
C SER A 175 -12.21 -4.80 15.87
N ASN A 176 -13.44 -5.18 15.50
CA ASN A 176 -13.91 -6.57 15.62
C ASN A 176 -13.10 -7.55 14.75
N CYS A 177 -12.60 -7.11 13.58
CA CYS A 177 -11.73 -7.91 12.73
C CYS A 177 -10.35 -8.08 13.36
N VAL A 178 -9.83 -7.00 13.97
CA VAL A 178 -8.57 -7.01 14.72
C VAL A 178 -8.66 -7.95 15.93
N ASP A 179 -9.73 -7.85 16.71
CA ASP A 179 -9.98 -8.71 17.87
C ASP A 179 -10.10 -10.19 17.49
N LEU A 180 -10.73 -10.50 16.34
CA LEU A 180 -10.85 -11.88 15.86
C LEU A 180 -9.47 -12.45 15.51
N LEU A 181 -8.64 -11.69 14.81
CA LEU A 181 -7.29 -12.11 14.44
C LEU A 181 -6.40 -12.28 15.67
N ASP A 182 -6.40 -11.31 16.58
CA ASP A 182 -5.62 -11.38 17.85
C ASP A 182 -6.05 -12.60 18.68
N GLY A 183 -7.37 -12.85 18.80
CA GLY A 183 -7.88 -14.03 19.48
C GLY A 183 -7.44 -15.35 18.83
N ALA A 184 -7.33 -15.40 17.50
CA ALA A 184 -6.83 -16.56 16.78
C ALA A 184 -5.33 -16.78 17.01
N ILE A 185 -4.52 -15.71 16.95
CA ILE A 185 -3.08 -15.74 17.25
C ILE A 185 -2.84 -16.22 18.68
N GLU A 186 -3.55 -15.65 19.65
CA GLU A 186 -3.43 -16.04 21.07
C GLU A 186 -3.79 -17.52 21.28
N ALA A 187 -4.88 -18.00 20.66
CA ALA A 187 -5.30 -19.40 20.76
C ALA A 187 -4.25 -20.35 20.16
N VAL A 188 -3.71 -20.02 18.99
CA VAL A 188 -2.70 -20.84 18.30
C VAL A 188 -1.36 -20.84 19.04
N SER A 189 -0.95 -19.71 19.64
CA SER A 189 0.30 -19.63 20.42
C SER A 189 0.33 -20.56 21.63
N ARG A 190 -0.85 -20.91 22.17
CA ARG A 190 -1.03 -21.74 23.38
C ARG A 190 -1.14 -23.24 23.10
N LEU A 191 -1.22 -23.64 21.84
CA LEU A 191 -1.32 -25.06 21.48
C LEU A 191 -0.08 -25.81 21.95
N ASP A 192 -0.26 -27.04 22.42
CA ASP A 192 0.84 -27.94 22.77
C ASP A 192 1.38 -28.64 21.52
N GLU A 193 1.97 -27.84 20.63
CA GLU A 193 2.58 -28.29 19.37
C GLU A 193 4.10 -28.08 19.41
N PRO A 194 4.89 -28.90 18.70
CA PRO A 194 6.33 -28.69 18.53
C PRO A 194 6.64 -27.31 17.93
N ILE A 195 7.69 -26.65 18.42
CA ILE A 195 8.08 -25.29 17.98
C ILE A 195 8.52 -25.22 16.51
N ASP A 196 8.96 -26.33 15.92
CA ASP A 196 9.29 -26.47 14.50
C ASP A 196 8.05 -26.65 13.60
N LYS A 197 6.87 -26.81 14.22
CA LYS A 197 5.56 -26.89 13.54
C LYS A 197 4.64 -25.72 13.86
N ASN A 198 4.99 -24.90 14.85
CA ASN A 198 4.21 -23.74 15.25
C ASN A 198 5.16 -22.57 15.58
N TYR A 199 5.43 -21.74 14.56
CA TYR A 199 6.34 -20.60 14.69
C TYR A 199 5.78 -19.49 15.57
N ILE A 200 4.45 -19.38 15.68
CA ILE A 200 3.79 -18.42 16.59
C ILE A 200 4.12 -18.78 18.04
N ARG A 201 4.02 -20.07 18.39
CA ARG A 201 4.41 -20.58 19.72
C ARG A 201 5.90 -20.40 19.95
N LYS A 202 6.75 -20.78 18.98
CA LYS A 202 8.21 -20.61 19.05
C LYS A 202 8.56 -19.17 19.46
N HIS A 203 8.12 -18.19 18.68
CA HIS A 203 8.46 -16.79 18.92
C HIS A 203 7.75 -16.20 20.14
N THR A 204 6.57 -16.70 20.52
CA THR A 204 5.90 -16.26 21.76
C THR A 204 6.70 -16.70 22.99
N LEU A 205 7.30 -17.89 22.98
CA LEU A 205 8.16 -18.38 24.06
C LEU A 205 9.49 -17.63 24.11
N GLU A 206 10.08 -17.31 22.95
CA GLU A 206 11.33 -16.55 22.86
C GLU A 206 11.16 -15.08 23.33
N ASN A 207 10.06 -14.43 22.92
CA ASN A 207 9.83 -13.01 23.19
C ASN A 207 8.97 -12.74 24.44
N ASN A 208 8.48 -13.78 25.13
CA ASN A 208 7.52 -13.68 26.24
C ASN A 208 6.27 -12.82 25.92
N SER A 209 5.85 -12.77 24.65
CA SER A 209 4.72 -11.96 24.21
C SER A 209 4.04 -12.54 22.97
N SER A 210 2.71 -12.56 22.99
CA SER A 210 1.87 -12.95 21.85
C SER A 210 1.41 -11.76 21.01
N SER A 211 1.86 -10.53 21.30
CA SER A 211 1.49 -9.35 20.53
C SER A 211 2.08 -9.44 19.13
N ARG A 212 1.20 -9.36 18.13
CA ARG A 212 1.54 -9.44 16.69
C ARG A 212 0.88 -8.36 15.83
N ILE A 213 -0.08 -7.62 16.40
CA ILE A 213 -0.81 -6.57 15.69
C ILE A 213 -0.39 -5.22 16.25
N PHE A 214 0.21 -4.42 15.38
CA PHE A 214 0.82 -3.13 15.70
C PHE A 214 0.22 -2.02 14.83
N GLY A 215 0.19 -0.80 15.34
CA GLY A 215 -0.36 0.33 14.60
C GLY A 215 0.08 1.66 15.21
N THR A 216 -0.49 2.73 14.67
CA THR A 216 -0.22 4.08 15.16
C THR A 216 -0.92 4.35 16.47
N ARG A 217 -0.34 5.23 17.30
CA ARG A 217 -0.97 5.69 18.55
C ARG A 217 -2.46 6.04 18.34
N PRO A 218 -3.37 5.73 19.27
CA PRO A 218 -4.78 6.13 19.17
C PRO A 218 -4.94 7.62 18.85
N GLY A 219 -5.82 7.94 17.89
CA GLY A 219 -6.03 9.30 17.40
C GLY A 219 -5.01 9.80 16.36
N THR A 220 -3.98 9.02 16.04
CA THR A 220 -2.98 9.36 15.01
C THR A 220 -3.02 8.41 13.81
N TYR A 221 -2.44 8.84 12.69
CA TYR A 221 -2.44 8.15 11.40
C TYR A 221 -1.07 8.27 10.72
N LEU A 222 -0.87 7.48 9.65
CA LEU A 222 0.38 7.38 8.87
C LEU A 222 1.56 6.81 9.67
N SER A 223 2.58 6.28 8.98
CA SER A 223 3.68 5.55 9.62
C SER A 223 4.82 6.44 10.11
N GLY A 224 4.78 7.75 9.85
CA GLY A 224 5.90 8.68 10.05
C GLY A 224 6.88 8.70 8.87
N ILE A 225 7.13 7.55 8.24
CA ILE A 225 8.09 7.37 7.14
C ILE A 225 7.74 8.21 5.92
N ASN A 226 6.47 8.31 5.53
CA ASN A 226 6.09 9.09 4.36
C ASN A 226 6.43 10.59 4.52
N MET A 227 6.29 11.14 5.73
CA MET A 227 6.65 12.55 5.98
C MET A 227 8.17 12.70 5.99
N MET A 228 8.87 11.79 6.66
CA MET A 228 10.33 11.75 6.71
C MET A 228 10.97 11.73 5.32
N VAL A 229 10.43 10.90 4.41
CA VAL A 229 10.89 10.82 3.02
C VAL A 229 10.60 12.10 2.25
N TYR A 230 9.37 12.64 2.32
CA TYR A 230 9.01 13.85 1.57
C TYR A 230 9.68 15.13 2.07
N SER A 231 10.04 15.18 3.36
CA SER A 231 10.82 16.28 3.93
C SER A 231 12.33 16.06 3.87
N SER A 232 12.81 14.99 3.21
CA SER A 232 14.23 14.63 3.14
C SER A 232 14.92 14.53 4.51
N ALA A 233 14.15 14.33 5.58
CA ALA A 233 14.60 14.41 6.97
C ALA A 233 15.11 13.06 7.47
N TRP A 234 16.08 12.50 6.74
CA TRP A 234 16.77 11.26 7.08
C TRP A 234 18.15 11.26 6.45
N LYS A 235 19.09 10.61 7.13
CA LYS A 235 20.49 10.54 6.72
C LYS A 235 20.93 9.10 6.49
N GLU A 236 20.50 8.19 7.35
CA GLU A 236 20.92 6.78 7.32
C GLU A 236 19.73 5.85 7.30
N LYS A 237 19.91 4.63 6.76
CA LYS A 237 18.83 3.63 6.72
C LYS A 237 18.35 3.22 8.13
N ASN A 238 19.16 3.42 9.16
CA ASN A 238 18.76 3.18 10.55
C ASN A 238 17.70 4.18 11.06
N ASP A 239 17.60 5.38 10.48
CA ASP A 239 16.56 6.37 10.83
C ASP A 239 15.14 5.82 10.58
N PHE A 240 14.98 4.96 9.56
CA PHE A 240 13.71 4.31 9.27
C PHE A 240 13.26 3.38 10.39
N LEU A 241 14.17 2.63 11.01
CA LEU A 241 13.85 1.77 12.16
C LEU A 241 13.34 2.60 13.34
N ASP A 242 14.06 3.67 13.65
CA ASP A 242 13.76 4.55 14.79
C ASP A 242 12.40 5.24 14.61
N VAL A 243 12.15 5.86 13.45
CA VAL A 243 10.87 6.51 13.14
C VAL A 243 9.73 5.50 13.05
N PHE A 244 9.95 4.37 12.37
CA PHE A 244 8.91 3.34 12.25
C PHE A 244 8.51 2.80 13.63
N THR A 245 9.47 2.47 14.48
CA THR A 245 9.21 1.95 15.83
C THR A 245 8.48 2.97 16.68
N TYR A 246 8.91 4.23 16.67
CA TYR A 246 8.26 5.29 17.45
C TYR A 246 6.79 5.50 17.06
N TYR A 247 6.48 5.55 15.76
CA TYR A 247 5.12 5.81 15.30
C TYR A 247 4.22 4.56 15.32
N ASN A 248 4.78 3.35 15.20
CA ASN A 248 3.99 2.12 14.99
C ASN A 248 4.09 1.13 16.16
N GLY A 249 4.86 1.43 17.21
CA GLY A 249 5.05 0.59 18.40
C GLY A 249 3.88 0.60 19.39
N TYR A 250 2.64 0.49 18.88
CA TYR A 250 1.44 0.39 19.71
C TYR A 250 0.67 -0.88 19.35
N SER A 251 0.43 -1.74 20.33
CA SER A 251 -0.25 -3.02 20.14
C SER A 251 -1.78 -2.88 20.15
N TYR A 252 -2.43 -3.72 19.34
CA TYR A 252 -3.88 -3.77 19.17
C TYR A 252 -4.38 -5.21 19.26
N GLY A 253 -5.62 -5.38 19.70
CA GLY A 253 -6.23 -6.69 19.88
C GLY A 253 -7.30 -6.70 20.96
N LYS A 254 -7.72 -7.89 21.37
CA LYS A 254 -8.79 -8.05 22.35
C LYS A 254 -8.34 -7.51 23.70
N ASN A 255 -9.03 -6.48 24.21
CA ASN A 255 -8.64 -5.72 25.40
C ASN A 255 -7.30 -4.97 25.30
N LYS A 256 -6.76 -4.79 24.08
CA LYS A 256 -5.55 -4.01 23.78
C LYS A 256 -5.91 -2.91 22.78
N TYR A 257 -5.87 -1.65 23.21
CA TYR A 257 -6.19 -0.52 22.34
C TYR A 257 -5.06 0.52 22.37
N GLY A 258 -4.02 0.25 21.59
CA GLY A 258 -2.88 1.14 21.42
C GLY A 258 -1.99 1.23 22.66
N GLN A 259 -1.69 0.09 23.28
CA GLN A 259 -0.72 0.01 24.38
C GLN A 259 0.70 0.11 23.82
N GLU A 260 1.57 0.92 24.42
CA GLU A 260 2.99 1.01 24.03
C GLU A 260 3.63 -0.39 24.06
N ALA A 261 4.26 -0.79 22.95
CA ALA A 261 4.78 -2.13 22.70
C ALA A 261 6.03 -2.07 21.79
N TYR A 262 6.95 -1.15 22.09
CA TYR A 262 8.16 -0.91 21.28
C TYR A 262 9.09 -2.11 21.26
N SER A 263 9.30 -2.76 22.42
CA SER A 263 10.09 -4.00 22.55
C SER A 263 9.51 -5.13 21.71
N GLU A 264 8.20 -5.34 21.81
CA GLU A 264 7.49 -6.42 21.13
C GLU A 264 7.48 -6.21 19.61
N LEU A 265 7.36 -4.95 19.16
CA LEU A 265 7.50 -4.63 17.74
C LEU A 265 8.92 -4.95 17.28
N ASN A 266 9.95 -4.49 17.99
CA ASN A 266 11.35 -4.77 17.65
C ASN A 266 11.65 -6.27 17.61
N ASP A 267 11.13 -7.05 18.54
CA ASP A 267 11.31 -8.49 18.56
C ASP A 267 10.55 -9.19 17.42
N SER A 268 9.39 -8.68 17.04
CA SER A 268 8.66 -9.17 15.86
C SER A 268 9.42 -8.84 14.57
N LEU A 269 9.99 -7.64 14.44
CA LEU A 269 10.74 -7.21 13.26
C LEU A 269 11.96 -8.11 12.98
N LYS A 270 12.66 -8.58 14.02
CA LYS A 270 13.84 -9.47 13.91
C LYS A 270 13.53 -10.82 13.27
N THR A 271 12.30 -11.32 13.40
CA THR A 271 11.95 -12.66 12.93
C THR A 271 11.35 -12.67 11.52
N ILE A 272 11.00 -11.50 10.98
CA ILE A 272 10.35 -11.35 9.66
C ILE A 272 11.20 -11.99 8.56
N ASP A 273 10.57 -12.87 7.78
CA ASP A 273 11.11 -13.45 6.55
C ASP A 273 10.57 -12.77 5.29
N ILE A 274 9.30 -12.37 5.35
CA ILE A 274 8.57 -11.83 4.21
C ILE A 274 7.87 -10.54 4.64
N THR A 275 8.03 -9.47 3.87
CA THR A 275 7.09 -8.35 3.88
C THR A 275 6.16 -8.41 2.69
N TYR A 276 4.89 -8.04 2.91
CA TYR A 276 3.83 -8.28 1.95
C TYR A 276 2.78 -7.17 1.89
N ASN A 277 2.24 -6.98 0.69
CA ASN A 277 0.98 -6.31 0.42
C ASN A 277 0.32 -6.91 -0.85
N LYS A 278 -0.86 -6.43 -1.27
CA LYS A 278 -1.53 -6.93 -2.46
C LYS A 278 -2.27 -5.86 -3.27
N ALA A 279 -2.42 -6.12 -4.57
CA ALA A 279 -3.28 -5.39 -5.48
C ALA A 279 -4.62 -6.10 -5.63
N ILE A 280 -5.71 -5.34 -5.58
CA ILE A 280 -7.09 -5.85 -5.71
C ILE A 280 -7.71 -5.40 -7.03
N SER A 281 -7.20 -4.33 -7.62
CA SER A 281 -7.84 -3.61 -8.72
C SER A 281 -6.79 -3.06 -9.68
N ASP A 282 -7.15 -2.82 -10.93
CA ASP A 282 -6.28 -2.07 -11.86
C ASP A 282 -6.42 -0.56 -11.69
N GLU A 283 -7.47 -0.07 -11.05
CA GLU A 283 -7.72 1.35 -10.80
C GLU A 283 -6.78 1.95 -9.75
N HIS A 284 -6.31 1.11 -8.83
CA HIS A 284 -5.44 1.52 -7.73
C HIS A 284 -4.23 0.60 -7.62
N ASP A 285 -3.06 1.20 -7.43
CA ASP A 285 -1.76 0.51 -7.45
C ASP A 285 -0.84 1.04 -6.34
N LEU A 286 0.31 0.41 -6.16
CA LEU A 286 1.30 0.76 -5.14
C LEU A 286 1.91 2.16 -5.30
N LEU A 287 1.79 2.77 -6.48
CA LEU A 287 2.16 4.17 -6.75
C LEU A 287 0.94 5.11 -6.63
N GLY A 288 -0.21 4.62 -6.18
CA GLY A 288 -1.45 5.39 -6.05
C GLY A 288 -1.55 6.21 -4.76
N CYS A 289 -0.81 5.84 -3.71
CA CYS A 289 -0.84 6.52 -2.42
C CYS A 289 0.50 6.39 -1.68
N CYS A 290 0.94 7.45 -0.99
CA CYS A 290 2.17 7.42 -0.20
C CYS A 290 2.10 6.48 1.01
N ALA A 291 0.89 6.12 1.46
CA ALA A 291 0.71 5.21 2.58
C ALA A 291 1.29 3.82 2.32
N TYR A 292 1.43 3.38 1.06
CA TYR A 292 2.02 2.08 0.77
C TYR A 292 3.52 2.06 1.06
N PHE A 293 4.34 2.89 0.39
CA PHE A 293 5.77 2.93 0.72
C PHE A 293 6.00 3.40 2.17
N GLY A 294 5.16 4.30 2.68
CA GLY A 294 5.26 4.75 4.06
C GLY A 294 5.10 3.61 5.07
N ALA A 295 4.08 2.77 4.93
CA ALA A 295 3.81 1.71 5.91
C ALA A 295 4.37 0.34 5.52
N HIS A 296 4.17 -0.12 4.29
CA HIS A 296 4.76 -1.37 3.79
C HIS A 296 6.26 -1.20 3.56
N GLY A 297 6.68 -0.16 2.84
CA GLY A 297 8.11 0.13 2.67
C GLY A 297 8.80 0.42 4.01
N GLY A 298 8.19 1.24 4.87
CA GLY A 298 8.70 1.49 6.23
C GLY A 298 8.86 0.22 7.08
N LEU A 299 7.91 -0.72 6.99
CA LEU A 299 7.99 -2.04 7.64
C LEU A 299 9.17 -2.85 7.08
N THR A 300 9.35 -2.85 5.77
CA THR A 300 10.49 -3.50 5.10
C THR A 300 11.82 -2.89 5.53
N ALA A 301 11.95 -1.55 5.52
CA ALA A 301 13.15 -0.85 5.95
C ALA A 301 13.51 -1.23 7.38
N ALA A 302 12.56 -1.12 8.31
CA ALA A 302 12.77 -1.45 9.72
C ALA A 302 13.16 -2.92 9.92
N ALA A 303 12.49 -3.86 9.22
CA ALA A 303 12.82 -5.28 9.28
C ALA A 303 14.23 -5.56 8.75
N LYS A 304 14.61 -5.00 7.59
CA LYS A 304 15.95 -5.14 6.99
C LYS A 304 17.07 -4.63 7.92
N GLN A 305 16.81 -3.60 8.73
CA GLN A 305 17.81 -3.05 9.66
C GLN A 305 18.11 -3.93 10.87
N VAL A 306 17.11 -4.69 11.38
CA VAL A 306 17.27 -5.51 12.58
C VAL A 306 17.41 -7.01 12.30
N SER A 307 17.05 -7.44 11.10
CA SER A 307 17.14 -8.83 10.68
C SER A 307 18.60 -9.23 10.43
N THR A 308 18.94 -10.47 10.79
CA THR A 308 20.24 -11.10 10.46
C THR A 308 20.19 -11.92 9.18
N LYS A 309 19.01 -12.02 8.56
CA LYS A 309 18.71 -12.76 7.33
C LYS A 309 18.10 -11.83 6.29
N GLU A 310 18.20 -12.22 5.03
CA GLU A 310 17.55 -11.50 3.94
C GLU A 310 16.01 -11.49 4.14
N VAL A 311 15.40 -10.31 4.10
CA VAL A 311 13.95 -10.13 4.15
C VAL A 311 13.42 -10.05 2.73
N LYS A 312 12.61 -11.03 2.31
CA LYS A 312 11.99 -11.06 0.98
C LYS A 312 10.78 -10.13 0.91
N THR A 313 10.61 -9.45 -0.22
CA THR A 313 9.51 -8.50 -0.45
C THR A 313 8.57 -9.07 -1.51
N TYR A 314 7.35 -9.46 -1.12
CA TYR A 314 6.37 -10.05 -2.03
C TYR A 314 5.13 -9.18 -2.18
N TYR A 315 4.45 -9.32 -3.30
CA TYR A 315 3.25 -8.59 -3.64
C TYR A 315 2.21 -9.52 -4.26
N GLY A 316 1.05 -9.62 -3.63
CA GLY A 316 -0.07 -10.41 -4.11
C GLY A 316 -0.90 -9.70 -5.17
N ASP A 317 -1.58 -10.48 -5.99
CA ASP A 317 -2.50 -10.00 -7.01
C ASP A 317 -3.80 -10.78 -6.96
N THR A 318 -4.88 -10.07 -6.69
CA THR A 318 -6.25 -10.60 -6.68
C THR A 318 -7.18 -9.82 -7.59
N ARG A 319 -6.65 -9.08 -8.58
CA ARG A 319 -7.49 -8.43 -9.59
C ARG A 319 -8.43 -9.42 -10.26
N GLU A 320 -7.87 -10.57 -10.63
CA GLU A 320 -8.63 -11.73 -11.08
C GLU A 320 -8.73 -12.76 -9.94
N VAL A 321 -9.89 -12.78 -9.26
CA VAL A 321 -10.12 -13.65 -8.09
C VAL A 321 -9.99 -15.14 -8.42
N SER A 322 -10.21 -15.52 -9.69
CA SER A 322 -10.07 -16.91 -10.13
C SER A 322 -8.61 -17.34 -10.33
N SER A 323 -7.68 -16.39 -10.51
CA SER A 323 -6.27 -16.61 -10.81
C SER A 323 -5.39 -15.70 -9.96
N VAL A 324 -5.23 -16.06 -8.69
CA VAL A 324 -4.38 -15.30 -7.76
C VAL A 324 -2.89 -15.55 -8.04
N GLU A 325 -2.10 -14.50 -7.93
CA GLU A 325 -0.64 -14.56 -8.15
C GLU A 325 0.11 -13.88 -7.01
N VAL A 326 1.37 -14.27 -6.81
CA VAL A 326 2.30 -13.62 -5.89
C VAL A 326 3.61 -13.43 -6.65
N ARG A 327 4.10 -12.19 -6.65
CA ARG A 327 5.34 -11.77 -7.33
C ARG A 327 6.24 -11.01 -6.35
N THR A 328 7.47 -10.68 -6.74
CA THR A 328 8.30 -9.80 -5.92
C THR A 328 7.77 -8.36 -5.96
N LEU A 329 8.14 -7.55 -4.97
CA LEU A 329 7.80 -6.12 -4.97
C LEU A 329 8.39 -5.43 -6.21
N SER A 330 9.66 -5.70 -6.53
CA SER A 330 10.32 -5.18 -7.73
C SER A 330 9.57 -5.55 -9.02
N GLU A 331 9.09 -6.80 -9.17
CA GLU A 331 8.26 -7.22 -10.31
C GLU A 331 6.95 -6.42 -10.43
N GLU A 332 6.26 -6.15 -9.31
CA GLU A 332 5.04 -5.33 -9.34
C GLU A 332 5.35 -3.85 -9.63
N ILE A 333 6.45 -3.29 -9.09
CA ILE A 333 6.90 -1.92 -9.41
C ILE A 333 7.13 -1.79 -10.91
N ARG A 334 7.92 -2.69 -11.52
CA ARG A 334 8.15 -2.72 -12.98
C ARG A 334 6.85 -2.79 -13.75
N ARG A 335 5.91 -3.64 -13.31
CA ARG A 335 4.59 -3.81 -13.96
C ARG A 335 3.77 -2.52 -13.91
N VAL A 336 3.70 -1.86 -12.76
CA VAL A 336 2.93 -0.62 -12.57
C VAL A 336 3.56 0.54 -13.33
N VAL A 337 4.89 0.66 -13.30
CA VAL A 337 5.64 1.70 -14.02
C VAL A 337 5.41 1.55 -15.53
N ARG A 338 5.61 0.36 -16.12
CA ARG A 338 5.38 0.12 -17.55
C ARG A 338 3.91 0.22 -17.94
N GLY A 339 3.01 -0.23 -17.07
CA GLY A 339 1.57 -0.23 -17.34
C GLY A 339 0.94 1.15 -17.26
N LYS A 340 1.51 2.06 -16.45
CA LYS A 340 0.96 3.40 -16.19
C LYS A 340 2.01 4.50 -16.29
N LEU A 341 2.91 4.64 -15.32
CA LEU A 341 3.75 5.84 -15.18
C LEU A 341 4.50 6.19 -16.47
N LEU A 342 5.15 5.20 -17.10
CA LEU A 342 5.90 5.35 -18.36
C LEU A 342 5.11 4.88 -19.59
N ASN A 343 3.79 4.67 -19.46
CA ASN A 343 2.96 4.29 -20.58
C ASN A 343 2.51 5.55 -21.35
N PRO A 344 2.84 5.72 -22.64
CA PRO A 344 2.45 6.90 -23.40
C PRO A 344 0.94 7.16 -23.39
N LYS A 345 0.10 6.11 -23.39
CA LYS A 345 -1.36 6.28 -23.32
C LYS A 345 -1.84 6.86 -21.99
N TRP A 346 -1.15 6.51 -20.90
CA TRP A 346 -1.46 7.04 -19.58
C TRP A 346 -0.93 8.47 -19.44
N ILE A 347 0.29 8.74 -19.92
CA ILE A 347 0.89 10.10 -19.94
C ILE A 347 -0.01 11.06 -20.73
N GLU A 348 -0.35 10.72 -21.97
CA GLU A 348 -1.31 11.49 -22.79
C GLU A 348 -2.71 11.54 -22.16
N GLY A 349 -3.04 10.53 -21.35
CA GLY A 349 -4.18 10.52 -20.45
C GLY A 349 -4.19 11.70 -19.49
N GLN A 350 -3.10 11.82 -18.74
CA GLN A 350 -2.89 12.83 -17.72
C GLN A 350 -2.75 14.23 -18.34
N LYS A 351 -2.03 14.40 -19.45
CA LYS A 351 -1.84 15.70 -20.11
C LYS A 351 -3.15 16.42 -20.44
N ARG A 352 -4.21 15.68 -20.75
CA ARG A 352 -5.56 16.26 -20.98
C ARG A 352 -6.18 16.96 -19.76
N HIS A 353 -5.58 16.79 -18.58
CA HIS A 353 -6.04 17.37 -17.31
C HIS A 353 -5.12 18.48 -16.78
N GLY A 354 -4.21 19.00 -17.60
CA GLY A 354 -3.36 20.17 -17.29
C GLY A 354 -2.66 20.06 -15.93
N TYR A 355 -2.82 21.09 -15.08
CA TYR A 355 -2.21 21.16 -13.74
C TYR A 355 -2.40 19.89 -12.90
N LYS A 356 -3.62 19.30 -12.92
CA LYS A 356 -3.93 18.09 -12.14
C LYS A 356 -3.24 16.86 -12.73
N GLY A 357 -3.13 16.80 -14.06
CA GLY A 357 -2.39 15.77 -14.77
C GLY A 357 -0.91 15.77 -14.39
N ALA A 358 -0.26 16.93 -14.48
CA ALA A 358 1.12 17.14 -14.06
C ALA A 358 1.34 16.80 -12.58
N SER A 359 0.45 17.25 -11.70
CA SER A 359 0.49 16.92 -10.26
C SER A 359 0.45 15.43 -9.98
N ASP A 360 -0.36 14.67 -10.74
CA ASP A 360 -0.49 13.22 -10.53
C ASP A 360 0.72 12.44 -11.05
N ILE A 361 1.36 12.92 -12.12
CA ILE A 361 2.63 12.37 -12.61
C ILE A 361 3.71 12.57 -11.54
N SER A 362 3.93 13.82 -11.09
CA SER A 362 4.90 14.14 -10.05
C SER A 362 4.68 13.34 -8.77
N LYS A 363 3.43 13.21 -8.30
CA LYS A 363 3.09 12.36 -7.14
C LYS A 363 3.46 10.89 -7.33
N ARG A 364 3.32 10.32 -8.54
CA ARG A 364 3.70 8.92 -8.81
C ARG A 364 5.21 8.76 -8.84
N ILE A 365 5.95 9.70 -9.42
CA ILE A 365 7.42 9.71 -9.42
C ILE A 365 7.97 9.82 -7.99
N GLY A 366 7.46 10.76 -7.19
CA GLY A 366 7.84 10.86 -5.78
C GLY A 366 7.52 9.60 -4.95
N ARG A 367 6.57 8.76 -5.40
CA ARG A 367 6.30 7.45 -4.78
C ARG A 367 7.26 6.36 -5.26
N VAL A 368 7.78 6.44 -6.49
CA VAL A 368 8.89 5.58 -6.95
C VAL A 368 10.11 5.83 -6.06
N TYR A 369 10.50 7.10 -5.89
CA TYR A 369 11.54 7.50 -4.94
C TYR A 369 11.28 6.96 -3.52
N GLY A 370 10.06 7.14 -3.00
CA GLY A 370 9.71 6.66 -1.67
C GLY A 370 9.77 5.13 -1.50
N TRP A 371 9.41 4.37 -2.54
CA TRP A 371 9.60 2.91 -2.55
C TRP A 371 11.06 2.55 -2.49
N ASP A 372 11.89 3.21 -3.29
CA ASP A 372 13.31 2.86 -3.32
C ASP A 372 14.02 3.22 -2.02
N ALA A 373 13.80 4.44 -1.53
CA ALA A 373 14.33 4.89 -0.23
C ALA A 373 14.03 3.92 0.91
N THR A 374 12.85 3.27 0.88
CA THR A 374 12.40 2.35 1.92
C THR A 374 12.68 0.87 1.66
N THR A 375 12.92 0.45 0.42
CA THR A 375 12.99 -0.97 0.08
C THR A 375 14.19 -1.39 -0.74
N ASP A 376 14.81 -0.50 -1.51
CA ASP A 376 15.88 -0.82 -2.47
C ASP A 376 15.40 -1.84 -3.53
N GLU A 377 14.17 -1.66 -4.03
CA GLU A 377 13.50 -2.59 -4.96
C GLU A 377 13.14 -1.93 -6.31
N VAL A 378 13.52 -0.67 -6.51
CA VAL A 378 13.34 0.04 -7.78
C VAL A 378 14.61 -0.14 -8.61
N ASP A 379 14.47 -0.50 -9.89
CA ASP A 379 15.64 -0.60 -10.77
C ASP A 379 16.08 0.78 -11.28
N ASP A 380 17.39 0.96 -11.50
CA ASP A 380 17.96 2.22 -12.03
C ASP A 380 17.33 2.67 -13.35
N TRP A 381 17.04 1.73 -14.26
CA TRP A 381 16.42 2.05 -15.56
C TRP A 381 15.08 2.78 -15.41
N ILE A 382 14.38 2.61 -14.27
CA ILE A 382 13.13 3.32 -14.00
C ILE A 382 13.40 4.81 -13.79
N PHE A 383 14.47 5.16 -13.05
CA PHE A 383 14.87 6.55 -12.86
C PHE A 383 15.42 7.16 -14.15
N ASP A 384 16.22 6.41 -14.92
CA ASP A 384 16.69 6.84 -16.25
C ASP A 384 15.52 7.19 -17.16
N GLU A 385 14.54 6.28 -17.28
CA GLU A 385 13.39 6.49 -18.16
C GLU A 385 12.45 7.59 -17.65
N ILE A 386 12.32 7.79 -16.33
CA ILE A 386 11.59 8.92 -15.77
C ILE A 386 12.27 10.24 -16.17
N THR A 387 13.59 10.31 -16.03
CA THR A 387 14.39 11.49 -16.39
C THR A 387 14.27 11.80 -17.89
N ASN A 388 14.51 10.79 -18.73
CA ASN A 388 14.37 10.90 -20.19
C ASN A 388 12.95 11.33 -20.60
N THR A 389 11.93 10.71 -20.01
CA THR A 389 10.53 10.94 -20.41
C THR A 389 9.98 12.27 -19.93
N PHE A 390 10.30 12.72 -18.72
CA PHE A 390 9.61 13.87 -18.12
C PHE A 390 10.47 15.13 -18.00
N VAL A 391 11.80 15.00 -17.98
CA VAL A 391 12.74 16.12 -17.83
C VAL A 391 13.41 16.43 -19.18
N LEU A 392 14.06 15.43 -19.80
CA LEU A 392 14.86 15.68 -21.01
C LEU A 392 14.00 15.80 -22.28
N ASP A 393 12.84 15.12 -22.33
CA ASP A 393 11.90 15.27 -23.44
C ASP A 393 11.26 16.66 -23.47
N ASP A 394 11.54 17.41 -24.55
CA ASP A 394 11.06 18.77 -24.77
C ASP A 394 9.53 18.92 -24.68
N GLU A 395 8.79 17.93 -25.21
CA GLU A 395 7.33 18.01 -25.23
C GLU A 395 6.74 17.89 -23.82
N ASN A 396 7.21 16.92 -23.03
CA ASN A 396 6.77 16.73 -21.66
C ASN A 396 7.22 17.89 -20.77
N ARG A 397 8.46 18.35 -20.92
CA ARG A 397 8.99 19.49 -20.16
C ARG A 397 8.18 20.75 -20.42
N LYS A 398 7.88 21.06 -21.69
CA LYS A 398 7.00 22.18 -22.05
C LYS A 398 5.58 22.02 -21.49
N PHE A 399 5.04 20.80 -21.49
CA PHE A 399 3.75 20.54 -20.84
C PHE A 399 3.77 20.92 -19.35
N PHE A 400 4.83 20.57 -18.63
CA PHE A 400 4.98 20.94 -17.23
C PHE A 400 5.18 22.43 -17.04
N GLU A 401 6.04 23.07 -17.84
CA GLU A 401 6.25 24.52 -17.81
C GLU A 401 4.92 25.28 -17.94
N GLU A 402 4.08 24.90 -18.91
CA GLU A 402 2.80 25.56 -19.17
C GLU A 402 1.72 25.26 -18.10
N ASN A 403 1.75 24.09 -17.48
CA ASN A 403 0.64 23.61 -16.66
C ASN A 403 0.92 23.55 -15.16
N ASN A 404 2.16 23.23 -14.76
CA ASN A 404 2.58 23.08 -13.37
C ASN A 404 4.13 22.96 -13.25
N PRO A 405 4.88 24.08 -13.30
CA PRO A 405 6.34 24.04 -13.21
C PRO A 405 6.83 23.52 -11.86
N TRP A 406 6.10 23.74 -10.77
CA TRP A 406 6.41 23.21 -9.44
C TRP A 406 6.39 21.67 -9.39
N ALA A 407 5.55 21.03 -10.21
CA ALA A 407 5.54 19.57 -10.29
C ALA A 407 6.80 19.01 -10.95
N LEU A 408 7.37 19.74 -11.91
CA LEU A 408 8.61 19.37 -12.58
C LEU A 408 9.82 19.65 -11.70
N GLU A 409 9.84 20.78 -10.99
CA GLU A 409 10.83 21.07 -9.96
C GLU A 409 10.89 19.93 -8.93
N GLU A 410 9.74 19.51 -8.39
CA GLU A 410 9.69 18.40 -7.42
C GLU A 410 10.20 17.08 -8.02
N ILE A 411 9.91 16.80 -9.30
CA ILE A 411 10.42 15.60 -9.98
C ILE A 411 11.95 15.66 -10.04
N SER A 412 12.49 16.76 -10.57
CA SER A 412 13.93 16.95 -10.75
C SER A 412 14.67 16.92 -9.41
N ARG A 413 14.13 17.58 -8.38
CA ARG A 413 14.68 17.57 -7.01
C ARG A 413 14.74 16.17 -6.44
N ARG A 414 13.68 15.36 -6.62
CA ARG A 414 13.65 13.96 -6.15
C ARG A 414 14.60 13.05 -6.92
N LEU A 415 14.82 13.30 -8.22
CA LEU A 415 15.80 12.56 -9.03
C LEU A 415 17.24 12.88 -8.59
N ILE A 416 17.55 14.17 -8.40
CA ILE A 416 18.85 14.61 -7.86
C ILE A 416 19.07 13.99 -6.47
N GLU A 417 18.06 14.01 -5.60
CA GLU A 417 18.15 13.40 -4.28
C GLU A 417 18.37 11.88 -4.35
N ALA A 418 17.73 11.18 -5.29
CA ALA A 418 17.96 9.75 -5.49
C ALA A 418 19.42 9.46 -5.85
N TYR A 419 19.99 10.25 -6.77
CA TYR A 419 21.39 10.15 -7.15
C TYR A 419 22.34 10.43 -5.98
N GLU A 420 22.18 11.56 -5.28
CA GLU A 420 23.06 11.95 -4.16
C GLU A 420 22.98 10.95 -2.97
N ARG A 421 21.89 10.19 -2.87
CA ARG A 421 21.70 9.13 -1.85
C ARG A 421 22.13 7.74 -2.31
N ASN A 422 22.65 7.58 -3.54
CA ASN A 422 22.98 6.29 -4.15
C ASN A 422 21.77 5.33 -4.23
N LEU A 423 20.57 5.89 -4.41
CA LEU A 423 19.35 5.14 -4.75
C LEU A 423 19.24 4.91 -6.27
N TRP A 424 19.90 5.78 -7.04
CA TRP A 424 19.95 5.70 -8.49
C TRP A 424 21.39 5.78 -8.96
N GLU A 425 21.87 4.71 -9.60
CA GLU A 425 23.14 4.71 -10.33
C GLU A 425 22.92 5.22 -11.76
N ALA A 426 23.25 6.48 -11.99
CA ALA A 426 23.04 7.19 -13.26
C ALA A 426 24.34 7.44 -14.03
N ASP A 427 24.24 7.65 -15.34
CA ASP A 427 25.34 8.21 -16.14
C ASP A 427 25.58 9.68 -15.72
N GLU A 428 26.84 10.08 -15.59
CA GLU A 428 27.23 11.44 -15.17
C GLU A 428 26.66 12.49 -16.14
N ASP A 429 26.63 12.18 -17.45
CA ASP A 429 26.08 13.07 -18.48
C ASP A 429 24.57 13.37 -18.25
N ILE A 430 23.79 12.36 -17.84
CA ILE A 430 22.35 12.52 -17.53
C ILE A 430 22.16 13.41 -16.30
N ILE A 431 23.04 13.28 -15.30
CA ILE A 431 22.97 14.07 -14.07
C ILE A 431 23.36 15.52 -14.31
N GLU A 432 24.36 15.78 -15.16
CA GLU A 432 24.70 17.15 -15.58
C GLU A 432 23.53 17.81 -16.30
N GLU A 433 22.92 17.14 -17.28
CA GLU A 433 21.74 17.68 -17.98
C GLU A 433 20.54 17.91 -17.04
N LEU A 434 20.29 16.99 -16.11
CA LEU A 434 19.24 17.13 -15.09
C LEU A 434 19.48 18.37 -14.21
N LYS A 435 20.72 18.61 -13.78
CA LYS A 435 21.10 19.77 -12.96
C LYS A 435 21.00 21.09 -13.74
N ASP A 436 21.41 21.10 -15.01
CA ASP A 436 21.26 22.26 -15.88
C ASP A 436 19.78 22.63 -16.09
N TYR A 437 18.93 21.65 -16.36
CA TYR A 437 17.50 21.89 -16.50
C TYR A 437 16.83 22.27 -15.19
N TYR A 438 17.31 21.77 -14.05
CA TYR A 438 16.81 22.22 -12.75
C TYR A 438 17.01 23.73 -12.55
N ILE A 439 18.19 24.24 -12.90
CA ILE A 439 18.49 25.69 -12.83
C ILE A 439 17.61 26.48 -13.80
N GLU A 440 17.40 25.98 -15.02
CA GLU A 440 16.49 26.61 -15.99
C GLU A 440 15.06 26.71 -15.44
N MET A 441 14.56 25.64 -14.81
CA MET A 441 13.23 25.60 -14.20
C MET A 441 13.08 26.57 -13.02
N GLU A 442 14.10 26.69 -12.16
CA GLU A 442 14.09 27.71 -11.10
C GLU A 442 13.93 29.11 -11.71
N GLY A 443 14.63 29.39 -12.82
CA GLY A 443 14.46 30.63 -13.58
C GLY A 443 13.01 30.85 -14.04
N TRP A 444 12.35 29.83 -14.61
CA TRP A 444 10.94 29.93 -15.03
C TRP A 444 10.00 30.22 -13.86
N ILE A 445 10.23 29.58 -12.72
CA ILE A 445 9.40 29.75 -11.52
C ILE A 445 9.57 31.16 -10.96
N GLU A 446 10.81 31.64 -10.83
CA GLU A 446 11.12 32.99 -10.36
C GLU A 446 10.52 34.07 -11.28
N GLU A 447 10.70 33.93 -12.61
CA GLU A 447 10.12 34.86 -13.59
C GLU A 447 8.58 34.86 -13.56
N GLY A 448 7.97 33.68 -13.39
CA GLY A 448 6.52 33.52 -13.32
C GLY A 448 5.88 34.04 -12.03
N MET A 449 6.66 34.13 -10.94
CA MET A 449 6.19 34.62 -9.65
C MET A 449 6.13 36.16 -9.59
N GLY A 450 7.04 36.89 -10.25
CA GLY A 450 7.13 38.35 -10.12
C GLY A 450 7.48 38.79 -8.69
N ASP A 451 7.04 39.97 -8.25
CA ASP A 451 7.34 40.53 -6.91
C ASP A 451 6.49 39.89 -5.79
N ILE A 452 6.70 38.61 -5.47
CA ILE A 452 6.04 37.95 -4.32
C ILE A 452 6.94 38.06 -3.06
N GLU A 453 6.50 38.86 -2.08
CA GLU A 453 7.18 39.06 -0.79
C GLU A 453 6.81 37.98 0.27
N GLY A 454 7.11 36.71 0.01
CA GLY A 454 6.88 35.61 0.95
C GLY A 454 8.10 34.71 1.15
N ASP A 455 8.13 33.95 2.25
CA ASP A 455 9.17 32.93 2.47
C ASP A 455 9.05 31.83 1.39
N PHE A 456 10.10 31.64 0.59
CA PHE A 456 10.19 30.59 -0.43
C PHE A 456 11.04 29.44 0.07
N GLN A 457 10.57 28.21 -0.13
CA GLN A 457 11.41 27.03 0.02
C GLN A 457 12.23 26.90 -1.27
N GLY A 458 13.49 27.33 -1.22
CA GLY A 458 14.45 27.17 -2.33
C GLY A 458 14.68 25.71 -2.71
N GLY A 459 15.39 25.48 -3.82
CA GLY A 459 15.75 24.14 -4.27
C GLY A 459 16.72 23.36 -3.37
N SER A 460 17.07 23.88 -2.19
CA SER A 460 17.96 23.19 -1.25
C SER A 460 17.31 21.92 -0.70
N ILE A 461 18.04 20.81 -0.78
CA ILE A 461 17.70 19.56 -0.08
C ILE A 461 18.34 19.63 1.31
N ASP A 462 17.59 20.14 2.28
CA ASP A 462 18.05 20.22 3.67
C ASP A 462 17.92 18.86 4.35
N ILE A 463 19.05 18.16 4.49
CA ILE A 463 19.12 16.90 5.24
C ILE A 463 19.12 17.23 6.74
N ILE A 464 18.03 16.90 7.43
CA ILE A 464 17.89 17.08 8.87
C ILE A 464 18.32 15.81 9.60
N ASP A 465 19.29 15.91 10.50
CA ASP A 465 19.64 14.81 11.42
C ASP A 465 18.60 14.74 12.55
N LEU A 466 17.94 13.59 12.67
CA LEU A 466 16.92 13.36 13.69
C LEU A 466 17.46 13.51 15.12
N ASN A 467 18.76 13.33 15.36
CA ASN A 467 19.40 13.53 16.65
C ASN A 467 19.51 15.01 17.06
N GLU A 468 19.46 15.93 16.10
CA GLU A 468 19.47 17.38 16.34
C GLU A 468 18.10 17.87 16.82
N ILE A 469 17.03 17.08 16.60
CA ILE A 469 15.69 17.37 17.10
C ILE A 469 15.59 16.90 18.56
N GLU A 470 15.77 17.84 19.51
CA GLU A 470 15.78 17.55 20.95
C GLU A 470 14.58 16.71 21.41
N SER A 471 13.37 17.07 20.95
CA SER A 471 12.13 16.34 21.30
C SER A 471 12.08 14.91 20.78
N PHE A 472 12.80 14.60 19.69
CA PHE A 472 12.87 13.26 19.13
C PHE A 472 13.96 12.45 19.83
N ARG A 473 15.12 13.06 20.11
CA ARG A 473 16.21 12.45 20.87
C ARG A 473 15.77 11.92 22.25
N GLU A 474 14.99 12.70 22.99
CA GLU A 474 14.43 12.26 24.30
C GLU A 474 13.54 11.02 24.17
N LYS A 475 12.76 10.95 23.08
CA LYS A 475 11.84 9.83 22.82
C LYS A 475 12.58 8.58 22.36
N LEU A 476 13.62 8.74 21.54
CA LEU A 476 14.48 7.62 21.14
C LEU A 476 15.20 7.00 22.35
N TYR A 477 15.65 7.83 23.29
CA TYR A 477 16.24 7.32 24.53
C TYR A 477 15.29 6.39 25.29
N LYS A 478 14.00 6.76 25.40
CA LYS A 478 12.96 5.93 26.03
C LYS A 478 12.65 4.63 25.27
N ILE A 479 12.82 4.62 23.95
CA ILE A 479 12.59 3.42 23.12
C ILE A 479 13.76 2.44 23.21
N LYS A 480 14.99 2.97 23.30
CA LYS A 480 16.23 2.19 23.31
C LYS A 480 16.65 1.74 24.72
N SER A 481 16.13 2.38 25.77
CA SER A 481 16.28 1.98 27.19
C SER A 481 15.31 0.87 27.57
#